data_AF-A0AAJ0H1I7-F1
#
_entry.id   AF-A0AAJ0H1I7-F1
#
_cell.length_a   1.000
_cell.length_b   1.000
_cell.length_c   1.000
_cell.angle_alpha   90.00
_cell.angle_beta   90.00
_cell.angle_gamma   90.00
#
_symmetry.space_group_name_H-M   'P 1'
#
loop_
_entity.id
_entity.type
_entity.pdbx_description
1 polymer ?
#
loop_
_entity_poly.entity_id
_entity_poly.type
_entity_poly.pdbx_seq_one_letter_code
_entity_poly.pdbx_strand_id
1 'polypeptide(L)'
;MSNLFSGINARFRGQRTPGSPGTSSPSPEQQAQPAAQSPVSPSHGSHPSSSSLAAKLPPLQSSPSLAETIGMDQSSGMMASAEDILTSYHLPPVKPLWLNANYAKHIVKGNFLTLSAKPKTVEMGEWIAHQVVDHWRMLITFIRLVHDKEEDGSSICNSRRCPKMSAGANHSFTWLNSRLQPVEIPAYEYLTLVQRYISGKIDDVNIFPTDLAGVSYADNPAFCTPLPESGQDWVGKRSGFPQNFMETCQTIFRQMFRVYAHLYWSHFDDMFSLNLEKSMNSCFSHFILTATTLNLLKKSDLEPMQPLIDLWAALGTFPQGSKAFEIANLQVGQLLVQKAGGPPAN
;
A
#
# COMPACT_ATOMS: atom_id res chain seq x y z
N MET A 1 -11.15 15.98 39.04
CA MET A 1 -12.38 16.79 39.02
C MET A 1 -12.00 18.22 38.67
N SER A 2 -12.93 18.97 38.04
CA SER A 2 -12.86 20.40 37.69
C SER A 2 -12.10 20.70 36.38
N ASN A 3 -12.80 20.82 35.25
CA ASN A 3 -13.48 22.03 34.72
C ASN A 3 -12.50 23.04 34.10
N LEU A 4 -12.65 23.31 32.80
CA LEU A 4 -12.99 24.65 32.27
C LEU A 4 -12.97 24.63 30.72
N PHE A 5 -14.13 24.37 30.14
CA PHE A 5 -14.49 24.86 28.81
C PHE A 5 -14.88 26.35 28.93
N SER A 6 -14.27 27.18 28.09
CA SER A 6 -14.69 28.52 27.65
C SER A 6 -13.96 28.71 26.31
N GLY A 7 -14.60 28.76 25.15
CA GLY A 7 -15.75 29.55 24.79
C GLY A 7 -15.24 30.82 24.12
N ILE A 8 -15.19 30.85 22.78
CA ILE A 8 -15.26 32.06 21.94
C ILE A 8 -15.94 31.64 20.63
N ASN A 9 -17.19 32.10 20.48
CA ASN A 9 -17.91 32.24 19.22
C ASN A 9 -17.66 33.68 18.74
N ALA A 10 -17.31 33.87 17.47
CA ALA A 10 -17.41 35.17 16.82
C ALA A 10 -18.18 35.01 15.50
N ARG A 11 -19.47 35.37 15.57
CA ARG A 11 -20.38 35.62 14.45
C ARG A 11 -20.18 37.07 14.03
N PHE A 12 -20.03 37.35 12.74
CA PHE A 12 -20.39 38.66 12.18
C PHE A 12 -21.35 38.46 11.00
N ARG A 13 -22.49 39.14 11.09
CA ARG A 13 -23.55 39.24 10.10
C ARG A 13 -23.87 40.73 9.92
N GLY A 14 -24.07 41.16 8.68
CA GLY A 14 -24.63 42.47 8.29
C GLY A 14 -23.94 42.99 7.03
N GLN A 15 -24.58 43.57 6.02
CA GLN A 15 -25.99 43.90 5.76
C GLN A 15 -26.04 44.40 4.28
N ARG A 16 -27.14 44.14 3.55
CA ARG A 16 -27.49 44.77 2.24
C ARG A 16 -28.17 46.13 2.52
N THR A 17 -28.08 47.20 1.70
CA THR A 17 -28.88 47.66 0.50
C THR A 17 -28.86 49.22 0.49
N PRO A 18 -29.45 50.03 -0.45
CA PRO A 18 -29.94 49.85 -1.85
C PRO A 18 -29.55 51.01 -2.83
N GLY A 19 -29.93 50.93 -4.13
CA GLY A 19 -30.00 52.08 -5.06
C GLY A 19 -30.05 51.74 -6.57
N SER A 20 -31.27 51.62 -7.13
CA SER A 20 -31.65 51.41 -8.56
C SER A 20 -31.80 52.77 -9.32
N PRO A 21 -32.37 52.94 -10.55
CA PRO A 21 -33.11 52.01 -11.42
C PRO A 21 -33.00 52.16 -12.97
N GLY A 22 -33.71 51.25 -13.67
CA GLY A 22 -34.34 51.45 -14.99
C GLY A 22 -33.77 50.59 -16.14
N THR A 23 -34.52 49.94 -17.03
CA THR A 23 -35.97 49.80 -17.28
C THR A 23 -36.21 48.71 -18.35
N SER A 24 -37.36 48.01 -18.24
CA SER A 24 -38.26 47.49 -19.30
C SER A 24 -37.82 46.39 -20.30
N SER A 25 -38.51 45.24 -20.22
CA SER A 25 -38.90 44.36 -21.36
C SER A 25 -40.04 45.02 -22.19
N PRO A 26 -40.37 44.54 -23.41
CA PRO A 26 -41.25 43.36 -23.59
C PRO A 26 -40.99 42.48 -24.86
N SER A 27 -41.65 41.32 -24.94
CA SER A 27 -41.79 40.41 -26.11
C SER A 27 -42.71 41.01 -27.22
N PRO A 28 -42.88 40.42 -28.46
CA PRO A 28 -43.65 39.17 -28.70
C PRO A 28 -43.29 38.31 -29.98
N GLU A 29 -43.90 37.11 -30.09
CA GLU A 29 -44.50 36.37 -31.26
C GLU A 29 -43.90 36.47 -32.70
N GLN A 30 -43.94 35.51 -33.66
CA GLN A 30 -44.75 34.32 -34.00
C GLN A 30 -44.15 33.62 -35.28
N GLN A 31 -44.43 32.31 -35.47
CA GLN A 31 -44.55 31.54 -36.76
C GLN A 31 -43.30 31.36 -37.67
N ALA A 32 -43.00 30.23 -38.35
CA ALA A 32 -43.79 29.09 -38.87
C ALA A 32 -42.92 27.82 -39.10
N GLN A 33 -43.56 26.64 -39.11
CA GLN A 33 -43.03 25.35 -39.65
C GLN A 33 -43.41 25.17 -41.14
N PRO A 34 -42.86 24.17 -41.87
CA PRO A 34 -43.57 22.88 -42.01
C PRO A 34 -42.66 21.62 -41.95
N ALA A 35 -43.06 20.57 -41.21
CA ALA A 35 -43.54 19.22 -41.64
C ALA A 35 -42.52 18.37 -42.46
N ALA A 36 -42.18 17.11 -42.10
CA ALA A 36 -43.09 15.96 -41.93
C ALA A 36 -42.55 14.77 -41.06
N GLN A 37 -43.43 14.23 -40.19
CA GLN A 37 -43.83 12.81 -39.90
C GLN A 37 -42.78 11.68 -40.13
N SER A 38 -42.21 10.94 -39.15
CA SER A 38 -42.71 9.88 -38.19
C SER A 38 -43.29 8.59 -38.83
N PRO A 39 -43.23 7.36 -38.23
CA PRO A 39 -42.52 6.85 -37.02
C PRO A 39 -41.83 5.45 -37.23
N VAL A 40 -41.27 4.84 -36.16
CA VAL A 40 -41.35 3.41 -35.75
C VAL A 40 -40.15 3.03 -34.83
N SER A 41 -40.45 2.47 -33.66
CA SER A 41 -39.56 1.69 -32.77
C SER A 41 -40.16 0.26 -32.63
N PRO A 42 -39.58 -0.72 -31.90
CA PRO A 42 -38.24 -0.84 -31.29
C PRO A 42 -37.53 -2.17 -31.65
N SER A 43 -36.22 -2.28 -31.46
CA SER A 43 -35.59 -3.61 -31.24
C SER A 43 -34.26 -3.54 -30.51
N HIS A 44 -34.08 -4.53 -29.64
CA HIS A 44 -32.94 -4.79 -28.79
C HIS A 44 -31.60 -4.81 -29.53
N GLY A 45 -30.62 -4.13 -28.95
CA GLY A 45 -29.20 -4.26 -29.28
C GLY A 45 -28.38 -3.97 -28.03
N SER A 46 -28.02 -5.04 -27.33
CA SER A 46 -27.11 -5.08 -26.19
C SER A 46 -25.82 -4.30 -26.45
N HIS A 47 -25.59 -3.24 -25.69
CA HIS A 47 -24.27 -2.62 -25.58
C HIS A 47 -23.33 -3.59 -24.86
N PRO A 48 -22.17 -3.95 -25.43
CA PRO A 48 -21.15 -4.65 -24.66
C PRO A 48 -20.58 -3.65 -23.64
N SER A 49 -20.80 -3.98 -22.38
CA SER A 49 -20.05 -3.52 -21.22
C SER A 49 -18.57 -3.43 -21.54
N SER A 50 -17.98 -2.25 -21.31
CA SER A 50 -16.54 -2.03 -21.33
C SER A 50 -15.85 -3.05 -20.44
N SER A 51 -15.27 -4.07 -21.05
CA SER A 51 -14.52 -5.10 -20.36
C SER A 51 -13.30 -4.47 -19.70
N SER A 52 -13.20 -4.71 -18.40
CA SER A 52 -12.08 -4.37 -17.54
C SER A 52 -10.78 -4.93 -18.11
N LEU A 53 -9.93 -4.06 -18.66
CA LEU A 53 -8.51 -4.37 -18.90
C LEU A 53 -7.77 -4.30 -17.56
N ALA A 54 -8.07 -5.25 -16.67
CA ALA A 54 -7.29 -5.49 -15.46
C ALA A 54 -6.08 -6.34 -15.85
N ALA A 55 -4.96 -5.67 -16.12
CA ALA A 55 -3.68 -6.30 -16.34
C ALA A 55 -3.33 -7.17 -15.12
N LYS A 56 -3.33 -8.48 -15.31
CA LYS A 56 -2.73 -9.46 -14.41
C LYS A 56 -1.23 -9.15 -14.43
N LEU A 57 -0.70 -8.55 -13.35
CA LEU A 57 0.75 -8.37 -13.21
C LEU A 57 1.41 -9.75 -13.32
N PRO A 58 2.50 -9.92 -14.09
CA PRO A 58 3.27 -11.15 -14.02
C PRO A 58 3.74 -11.31 -12.57
N PRO A 59 3.66 -12.52 -12.00
CA PRO A 59 4.39 -12.80 -10.78
C PRO A 59 5.87 -12.46 -11.04
N LEU A 60 6.59 -12.05 -9.99
CA LEU A 60 8.06 -12.11 -10.02
C LEU A 60 8.43 -13.47 -10.62
N GLN A 61 9.42 -13.53 -11.51
CA GLN A 61 9.99 -14.83 -11.87
C GLN A 61 10.36 -15.48 -10.53
N SER A 62 9.58 -16.50 -10.15
CA SER A 62 9.72 -17.19 -8.88
C SER A 62 10.91 -18.10 -9.01
N SER A 63 12.10 -17.50 -9.06
CA SER A 63 13.27 -18.18 -8.55
C SER A 63 12.94 -18.50 -7.08
N PRO A 64 13.13 -19.75 -6.61
CA PRO A 64 13.05 -20.02 -5.19
C PRO A 64 13.90 -18.99 -4.45
N SER A 65 13.48 -18.57 -3.25
CA SER A 65 14.31 -17.69 -2.43
C SER A 65 15.71 -18.33 -2.36
N LEU A 66 16.76 -17.60 -2.72
CA LEU A 66 18.11 -18.16 -2.76
C LEU A 66 18.50 -18.72 -1.38
N ALA A 67 18.02 -18.06 -0.31
CA ALA A 67 18.16 -18.53 1.06
C ALA A 67 17.43 -19.85 1.35
N GLU A 68 16.27 -20.10 0.73
CA GLU A 68 15.58 -21.42 0.83
C GLU A 68 16.28 -22.50 0.01
N THR A 69 16.87 -22.12 -1.13
CA THR A 69 17.66 -23.04 -1.97
C THR A 69 18.94 -23.47 -1.24
N ILE A 70 19.57 -22.54 -0.51
CA ILE A 70 20.72 -22.82 0.35
C ILE A 70 20.30 -23.63 1.59
N GLY A 71 19.12 -23.35 2.15
CA GLY A 71 18.57 -24.12 3.28
C GLY A 71 18.09 -25.54 2.93
N MET A 72 17.98 -25.88 1.64
CA MET A 72 17.49 -27.17 1.15
C MET A 72 18.59 -28.12 0.65
N ASP A 73 19.88 -27.80 0.81
CA ASP A 73 20.93 -28.81 0.64
C ASP A 73 20.98 -29.79 1.84
N GLN A 74 19.87 -30.49 2.06
CA GLN A 74 19.75 -31.61 3.01
C GLN A 74 20.55 -32.84 2.56
N SER A 75 21.22 -32.78 1.40
CA SER A 75 22.12 -33.86 0.96
C SER A 75 23.46 -33.87 1.71
N SER A 76 23.81 -32.75 2.39
CA SER A 76 25.10 -32.57 3.06
C SER A 76 25.03 -32.43 4.59
N GLY A 77 23.84 -32.36 5.20
CA GLY A 77 23.67 -32.37 6.67
C GLY A 77 24.25 -31.17 7.44
N MET A 78 24.78 -30.14 6.76
CA MET A 78 25.23 -28.89 7.39
C MET A 78 24.17 -27.80 7.21
N MET A 79 23.67 -27.23 8.32
CA MET A 79 22.92 -25.99 8.26
C MET A 79 23.85 -24.89 7.72
N ALA A 80 23.40 -24.14 6.72
CA ALA A 80 24.13 -22.97 6.23
C ALA A 80 24.34 -21.97 7.38
N SER A 81 25.55 -21.42 7.49
CA SER A 81 25.87 -20.46 8.55
C SER A 81 25.13 -19.13 8.35
N ALA A 82 24.99 -18.34 9.42
CA ALA A 82 24.41 -17.01 9.33
C ALA A 82 25.20 -16.11 8.35
N GLU A 83 26.52 -16.28 8.29
CA GLU A 83 27.40 -15.60 7.35
C GLU A 83 27.12 -15.98 5.89
N ASP A 84 26.88 -17.27 5.60
CA ASP A 84 26.58 -17.74 4.24
C ASP A 84 25.24 -17.17 3.76
N ILE A 85 24.23 -17.20 4.63
CA ILE A 85 22.91 -16.65 4.33
C ILE A 85 22.97 -15.14 4.17
N LEU A 86 23.70 -14.42 5.03
CA LEU A 86 23.89 -12.98 4.89
C LEU A 86 24.60 -12.61 3.57
N THR A 87 25.54 -13.45 3.12
CA THR A 87 26.23 -13.27 1.85
C THR A 87 25.29 -13.49 0.66
N SER A 88 24.31 -14.41 0.80
CA SER A 88 23.28 -14.67 -0.21
C SER A 88 22.35 -13.49 -0.47
N TYR A 89 22.24 -12.55 0.46
CA TYR A 89 21.46 -11.32 0.28
C TYR A 89 22.15 -10.30 -0.64
N HIS A 90 23.38 -10.56 -1.08
CA HIS A 90 24.13 -9.74 -2.01
C HIS A 90 24.18 -8.24 -1.63
N LEU A 91 24.34 -7.98 -0.34
CA LEU A 91 24.45 -6.62 0.18
C LEU A 91 25.73 -5.94 -0.34
N PRO A 92 25.72 -4.62 -0.55
CA PRO A 92 26.93 -3.89 -0.93
C PRO A 92 28.02 -4.01 0.16
N PRO A 93 29.32 -3.88 -0.21
CA PRO A 93 30.43 -4.00 0.74
C PRO A 93 30.29 -3.05 1.93
N VAL A 94 29.92 -1.79 1.64
CA VAL A 94 29.48 -0.83 2.65
C VAL A 94 27.99 -1.03 2.85
N LYS A 95 27.61 -1.53 4.03
CA LYS A 95 26.21 -1.81 4.34
C LYS A 95 25.39 -0.52 4.39
N PRO A 96 24.15 -0.52 3.88
CA PRO A 96 23.28 0.66 3.94
C PRO A 96 22.97 1.08 5.38
N LEU A 97 22.75 2.38 5.61
CA LEU A 97 22.47 2.92 6.94
C LEU A 97 21.22 2.32 7.59
N TRP A 98 20.20 1.97 6.80
CA TRP A 98 18.99 1.34 7.32
C TRP A 98 19.20 -0.05 7.91
N LEU A 99 20.33 -0.71 7.62
CA LEU A 99 20.70 -2.00 8.18
C LEU A 99 21.52 -1.86 9.49
N ASN A 100 21.78 -0.63 9.93
CA ASN A 100 22.43 -0.38 11.21
C ASN A 100 21.39 -0.34 12.34
N ALA A 101 21.59 -1.18 13.37
CA ALA A 101 20.70 -1.26 14.54
C ALA A 101 20.46 0.10 15.23
N ASN A 102 21.40 1.04 15.14
CA ASN A 102 21.25 2.37 15.73
C ASN A 102 20.23 3.25 14.99
N TYR A 103 20.05 3.04 13.68
CA TYR A 103 19.16 3.82 12.81
C TYR A 103 17.87 3.07 12.47
N ALA A 104 17.81 1.76 12.71
CA ALA A 104 16.62 0.91 12.51
C ALA A 104 15.56 1.04 13.64
N LYS A 105 15.60 2.13 14.43
CA LYS A 105 14.71 2.36 15.58
C LYS A 105 13.34 2.89 15.15
N HIS A 106 12.34 2.70 16.01
CA HIS A 106 10.95 3.11 15.79
C HIS A 106 10.58 4.30 16.69
N ILE A 107 9.49 5.02 16.35
CA ILE A 107 8.96 6.08 17.21
C ILE A 107 8.42 5.49 18.50
N VAL A 108 7.64 4.41 18.37
CA VAL A 108 6.96 3.77 19.49
C VAL A 108 7.55 2.39 19.77
N LYS A 109 7.78 2.09 21.05
CA LYS A 109 8.06 0.75 21.54
C LYS A 109 6.72 0.11 21.89
N GLY A 110 6.02 -0.41 20.88
CA GLY A 110 4.67 -0.96 21.03
C GLY A 110 4.47 -2.20 20.18
N ASN A 111 3.56 -3.07 20.61
CA ASN A 111 3.19 -4.25 19.86
C ASN A 111 2.22 -3.88 18.72
N PHE A 112 2.79 -3.56 17.55
CA PHE A 112 2.03 -3.23 16.34
C PHE A 112 1.10 -4.36 15.86
N LEU A 113 1.30 -5.62 16.27
CA LEU A 113 0.39 -6.72 15.90
C LEU A 113 -1.04 -6.47 16.38
N THR A 114 -1.21 -5.72 17.48
CA THR A 114 -2.54 -5.33 17.98
C THR A 114 -3.28 -4.42 17.00
N LEU A 115 -2.57 -3.61 16.21
CA LEU A 115 -3.15 -2.75 15.18
C LEU A 115 -3.52 -3.54 13.92
N SER A 116 -2.84 -4.66 13.67
CA SER A 116 -3.10 -5.57 12.54
C SER A 116 -4.17 -6.63 12.84
N ALA A 117 -4.51 -6.84 14.11
CA ALA A 117 -5.46 -7.86 14.53
C ALA A 117 -6.91 -7.48 14.17
N LYS A 118 -7.59 -8.38 13.44
CA LYS A 118 -8.99 -8.17 13.04
C LYS A 118 -9.90 -8.10 14.27
N PRO A 119 -10.74 -7.06 14.41
CA PRO A 119 -11.81 -7.05 15.41
C PRO A 119 -12.77 -8.24 15.25
N LYS A 120 -13.25 -8.80 16.36
CA LYS A 120 -14.12 -9.99 16.34
C LYS A 120 -15.45 -9.75 15.62
N THR A 121 -15.94 -8.52 15.62
CA THR A 121 -17.26 -8.15 15.10
C THR A 121 -17.23 -7.71 13.63
N VAL A 122 -16.06 -7.45 13.06
CA VAL A 122 -15.91 -6.87 11.71
C VAL A 122 -15.62 -7.98 10.71
N GLU A 123 -16.27 -7.94 9.55
CA GLU A 123 -16.01 -8.89 8.46
C GLU A 123 -14.55 -8.77 7.98
N MET A 124 -13.95 -9.88 7.53
CA MET A 124 -12.58 -9.88 7.00
C MET A 124 -12.39 -8.95 5.79
N GLY A 125 -13.38 -8.84 4.89
CA GLY A 125 -13.31 -7.96 3.72
C GLY A 125 -13.14 -6.49 4.11
N GLU A 126 -13.99 -6.01 5.01
CA GLU A 126 -13.94 -4.65 5.55
C GLU A 126 -12.63 -4.36 6.27
N TRP A 127 -12.15 -5.31 7.06
CA TRP A 127 -10.87 -5.14 7.74
C TRP A 127 -9.70 -5.01 6.76
N ILE A 128 -9.66 -5.86 5.73
CA ILE A 128 -8.63 -5.76 4.69
C ILE A 128 -8.75 -4.44 3.94
N ALA A 129 -9.96 -4.02 3.58
CA ALA A 129 -10.20 -2.75 2.88
C ALA A 129 -9.67 -1.56 3.68
N HIS A 130 -10.01 -1.50 4.97
CA HIS A 130 -9.51 -0.50 5.91
C HIS A 130 -7.97 -0.50 5.95
N GLN A 131 -7.36 -1.67 6.10
CA GLN A 131 -5.90 -1.81 6.18
C GLN A 131 -5.19 -1.38 4.89
N VAL A 132 -5.77 -1.65 3.71
CA VAL A 132 -5.25 -1.17 2.42
C VAL A 132 -5.24 0.36 2.38
N VAL A 133 -6.37 0.98 2.72
CA VAL A 133 -6.50 2.44 2.67
C VAL A 133 -5.58 3.12 3.70
N ASP A 134 -5.51 2.60 4.92
CA ASP A 134 -4.68 3.16 5.99
C ASP A 134 -3.18 3.11 5.63
N HIS A 135 -2.70 1.95 5.19
CA HIS A 135 -1.30 1.82 4.77
C HIS A 135 -0.98 2.66 3.55
N TRP A 136 -1.93 2.83 2.61
CA TRP A 136 -1.74 3.70 1.47
C TRP A 136 -1.59 5.17 1.88
N ARG A 137 -2.41 5.63 2.83
CA ARG A 137 -2.31 7.01 3.38
C ARG A 137 -0.99 7.28 4.07
N MET A 138 -0.42 6.28 4.76
CA MET A 138 0.92 6.40 5.34
C MET A 138 2.00 6.48 4.25
N LEU A 139 1.97 5.57 3.28
CA LEU A 139 2.99 5.48 2.24
C LEU A 139 2.98 6.68 1.27
N ILE A 140 1.80 7.18 0.87
CA ILE A 140 1.69 8.28 -0.08
C ILE A 140 2.34 9.58 0.44
N THR A 141 2.46 9.73 1.77
CA THR A 141 3.16 10.87 2.38
C THR A 141 4.65 10.84 2.05
N PHE A 142 5.30 9.66 2.10
CA PHE A 142 6.70 9.51 1.72
C PHE A 142 6.91 9.66 0.21
N ILE A 143 5.98 9.16 -0.61
CA ILE A 143 6.02 9.37 -2.07
C ILE A 143 5.97 10.86 -2.40
N ARG A 144 5.05 11.60 -1.76
CA ARG A 144 4.94 13.06 -1.94
C ARG A 144 6.22 13.77 -1.55
N LEU A 145 6.85 13.37 -0.43
CA LEU A 145 8.11 13.93 0.01
C LEU A 145 9.22 13.76 -1.03
N VAL A 146 9.41 12.56 -1.58
CA VAL A 146 10.48 12.34 -2.59
C VAL A 146 10.18 12.95 -3.96
N HIS A 147 8.92 13.28 -4.22
CA HIS A 147 8.47 13.99 -5.43
C HIS A 147 8.44 15.50 -5.27
N ASP A 148 8.53 16.02 -4.05
CA ASP A 148 8.49 17.46 -3.81
C ASP A 148 9.66 18.13 -4.52
N LYS A 149 9.40 19.33 -5.05
CA LYS A 149 10.39 20.06 -5.83
C LYS A 149 11.06 21.11 -4.98
N GLU A 150 12.38 21.08 -4.96
CA GLU A 150 13.21 22.10 -4.35
C GLU A 150 13.18 23.39 -5.20
N GLU A 151 13.82 24.46 -4.71
CA GLU A 151 13.90 25.76 -5.41
C GLU A 151 14.53 25.66 -6.80
N ASP A 152 15.43 24.69 -7.01
CA ASP A 152 16.07 24.42 -8.31
C ASP A 152 15.18 23.63 -9.29
N GLY A 153 13.96 23.27 -8.86
CA GLY A 153 12.98 22.51 -9.62
C GLY A 153 13.26 21.00 -9.69
N SER A 154 14.32 20.52 -9.03
CA SER A 154 14.63 19.10 -8.89
C SER A 154 13.91 18.48 -7.70
N SER A 155 13.65 17.18 -7.76
CA SER A 155 13.09 16.40 -6.66
C SER A 155 14.11 15.40 -6.14
N ILE A 156 13.94 14.94 -4.89
CA ILE A 156 14.81 13.92 -4.28
C ILE A 156 14.90 12.66 -5.18
N CYS A 157 13.75 12.15 -5.61
CA CYS A 157 13.67 11.05 -6.57
C CYS A 157 13.48 11.61 -7.98
N ASN A 158 14.52 11.50 -8.81
CA ASN A 158 14.54 12.01 -10.19
C ASN A 158 15.28 11.04 -11.13
N SER A 159 15.21 11.29 -12.44
CA SER A 159 15.80 10.41 -13.46
C SER A 159 17.33 10.26 -13.38
N ARG A 160 18.04 11.24 -12.79
CA ARG A 160 19.50 11.19 -12.64
C ARG A 160 19.91 10.30 -11.47
N ARG A 161 19.22 10.40 -10.33
CA ARG A 161 19.49 9.61 -9.13
C ARG A 161 18.93 8.19 -9.23
N CYS A 162 17.75 8.04 -9.82
CA CYS A 162 17.00 6.79 -9.87
C CYS A 162 16.54 6.49 -11.31
N PRO A 163 17.47 6.11 -12.22
CA PRO A 163 17.16 5.85 -13.62
C PRO A 163 16.30 4.60 -13.84
N LYS A 164 16.19 3.74 -12.82
CA LYS A 164 15.29 2.58 -12.80
C LYS A 164 14.67 2.41 -11.41
N MET A 165 13.49 1.82 -11.34
CA MET A 165 12.84 1.43 -10.08
C MET A 165 13.50 0.17 -9.53
N SER A 166 14.29 0.28 -8.45
CA SER A 166 15.05 -0.86 -7.90
C SER A 166 15.14 -0.86 -6.38
N ALA A 167 15.43 -2.04 -5.83
CA ALA A 167 15.81 -2.29 -4.44
C ALA A 167 17.23 -2.87 -4.38
N GLY A 168 18.22 -1.99 -4.35
CA GLY A 168 19.63 -2.37 -4.48
C GLY A 168 20.01 -2.72 -5.93
N ALA A 169 21.15 -3.38 -6.10
CA ALA A 169 21.68 -3.70 -7.44
C ALA A 169 20.95 -4.87 -8.12
N ASN A 170 20.44 -5.82 -7.33
CA ASN A 170 19.97 -7.12 -7.83
C ASN A 170 18.45 -7.20 -8.02
N HIS A 171 17.69 -6.25 -7.49
CA HIS A 171 16.24 -6.23 -7.62
C HIS A 171 15.80 -5.03 -8.44
N SER A 172 15.40 -5.29 -9.68
CA SER A 172 14.75 -4.30 -10.55
C SER A 172 13.26 -4.58 -10.64
N PHE A 173 12.43 -3.55 -10.45
CA PHE A 173 10.98 -3.64 -10.53
C PHE A 173 10.51 -3.09 -11.88
N THR A 174 9.93 -3.96 -12.70
CA THR A 174 9.36 -3.58 -13.99
C THR A 174 7.90 -3.15 -13.86
N TRP A 175 7.45 -2.34 -14.81
CA TRP A 175 6.05 -1.97 -14.98
C TRP A 175 5.50 -2.59 -16.27
N LEU A 176 4.20 -2.87 -16.33
CA LEU A 176 3.58 -3.35 -17.55
C LEU A 176 3.16 -2.19 -18.44
N ASN A 177 3.63 -2.16 -19.68
CA ASN A 177 3.16 -1.21 -20.68
C ASN A 177 1.76 -1.58 -21.21
N SER A 178 1.20 -0.76 -22.11
CA SER A 178 -0.10 -1.00 -22.75
C SER A 178 -0.20 -2.31 -23.54
N ARG A 179 0.94 -2.94 -23.86
CA ARG A 179 1.03 -4.25 -24.52
C ARG A 179 1.27 -5.40 -23.54
N LEU A 180 1.12 -5.16 -22.24
CA LEU A 180 1.38 -6.12 -21.16
C LEU A 180 2.82 -6.65 -21.13
N GLN A 181 3.78 -5.87 -21.66
CA GLN A 181 5.19 -6.22 -21.61
C GLN A 181 5.86 -5.55 -20.42
N PRO A 182 6.71 -6.26 -19.66
CA PRO A 182 7.49 -5.67 -18.59
C PRO A 182 8.52 -4.70 -19.19
N VAL A 183 8.51 -3.47 -18.71
CA VAL A 183 9.45 -2.41 -19.07
C VAL A 183 10.12 -1.86 -17.83
N GLU A 184 11.42 -1.59 -17.92
CA GLU A 184 12.13 -0.80 -16.91
C GLU A 184 11.83 0.68 -17.15
N ILE A 185 11.43 1.35 -16.08
CA ILE A 185 11.14 2.79 -16.09
C ILE A 185 11.85 3.46 -14.92
N PRO A 186 12.16 4.76 -15.02
CA PRO A 186 12.71 5.53 -13.91
C PRO A 186 11.83 5.46 -12.66
N ALA A 187 12.46 5.50 -11.48
CA ALA A 187 11.73 5.30 -10.23
C ALA A 187 10.67 6.38 -10.00
N TYR A 188 10.98 7.66 -10.28
CA TYR A 188 10.02 8.76 -10.11
C TYR A 188 8.74 8.58 -10.97
N GLU A 189 8.90 8.03 -12.18
CA GLU A 189 7.77 7.71 -13.05
C GLU A 189 7.00 6.50 -12.49
N TYR A 190 7.71 5.47 -12.05
CA TYR A 190 7.12 4.30 -11.40
C TYR A 190 6.25 4.69 -10.19
N LEU A 191 6.77 5.55 -9.30
CA LEU A 191 6.04 6.03 -8.13
C LEU A 191 4.76 6.78 -8.52
N THR A 192 4.82 7.57 -9.59
CA THR A 192 3.64 8.26 -10.15
C THR A 192 2.60 7.26 -10.67
N LEU A 193 3.04 6.21 -11.37
CA LEU A 193 2.16 5.15 -11.88
C LEU A 193 1.54 4.33 -10.74
N VAL A 194 2.31 3.99 -9.70
CA VAL A 194 1.82 3.33 -8.48
C VAL A 194 0.75 4.20 -7.81
N GLN A 195 1.01 5.50 -7.64
CA GLN A 195 0.05 6.41 -7.04
C GLN A 195 -1.27 6.43 -7.81
N ARG A 196 -1.21 6.58 -9.13
CA ARG A 196 -2.41 6.56 -9.99
C ARG A 196 -3.13 5.21 -9.93
N TYR A 197 -2.37 4.11 -9.97
CA TYR A 197 -2.92 2.76 -9.93
C TYR A 197 -3.65 2.50 -8.61
N ILE A 198 -3.00 2.71 -7.47
CA ILE A 198 -3.59 2.40 -6.15
C ILE A 198 -4.77 3.33 -5.88
N SER A 199 -4.62 4.65 -6.12
CA SER A 199 -5.71 5.62 -5.90
C SER A 199 -6.92 5.28 -6.78
N GLY A 200 -6.68 4.96 -8.07
CA GLY A 200 -7.76 4.55 -8.96
C GLY A 200 -8.44 3.23 -8.58
N LYS A 201 -7.80 2.37 -7.77
CA LYS A 201 -8.43 1.15 -7.24
C LYS A 201 -9.24 1.41 -5.98
N ILE A 202 -8.71 2.19 -5.03
CA ILE A 202 -9.40 2.49 -3.77
C ILE A 202 -10.58 3.43 -3.96
N ASP A 203 -10.55 4.28 -5.00
CA ASP A 203 -11.64 5.21 -5.34
C ASP A 203 -12.72 4.56 -6.22
N ASP A 204 -12.48 3.34 -6.75
CA ASP A 204 -13.45 2.60 -7.57
C ASP A 204 -14.47 1.88 -6.70
N VAL A 205 -15.71 2.36 -6.69
CA VAL A 205 -16.83 1.82 -5.92
C VAL A 205 -17.18 0.36 -6.26
N ASN A 206 -16.75 -0.15 -7.42
CA ASN A 206 -16.96 -1.56 -7.78
C ASN A 206 -15.91 -2.48 -7.14
N ILE A 207 -14.79 -1.92 -6.67
CA ILE A 207 -13.70 -2.66 -6.02
C ILE A 207 -13.72 -2.42 -4.51
N PHE A 208 -13.94 -1.17 -4.10
CA PHE A 208 -14.11 -0.73 -2.72
C PHE A 208 -15.49 -0.08 -2.56
N PRO A 209 -16.56 -0.88 -2.36
CA PRO A 209 -17.90 -0.37 -2.15
C PRO A 209 -17.96 0.56 -0.93
N THR A 210 -18.67 1.67 -1.07
CA THR A 210 -18.93 2.63 0.02
C THR A 210 -20.41 2.77 0.35
N ASP A 211 -21.28 2.12 -0.43
CA ASP A 211 -22.71 2.11 -0.17
C ASP A 211 -23.03 1.14 0.97
N LEU A 212 -23.78 1.63 1.96
CA LEU A 212 -24.20 0.86 3.12
C LEU A 212 -25.47 0.03 2.83
N ALA A 213 -26.15 0.29 1.71
CA ALA A 213 -27.40 -0.36 1.39
C ALA A 213 -27.21 -1.85 1.03
N GLY A 214 -27.91 -2.73 1.75
CA GLY A 214 -28.01 -4.16 1.42
C GLY A 214 -26.79 -5.01 1.78
N VAL A 215 -25.75 -4.42 2.38
CA VAL A 215 -24.52 -5.10 2.79
C VAL A 215 -24.44 -5.32 4.31
N SER A 216 -23.66 -6.32 4.74
CA SER A 216 -23.43 -6.64 6.14
C SER A 216 -21.94 -6.61 6.47
N TYR A 217 -21.49 -5.50 7.07
CA TYR A 217 -20.11 -5.24 7.49
C TYR A 217 -19.67 -5.99 8.76
N ALA A 218 -20.59 -6.70 9.41
CA ALA A 218 -20.35 -7.42 10.66
C ALA A 218 -20.78 -8.89 10.59
N ASP A 219 -20.13 -9.73 11.39
CA ASP A 219 -20.45 -11.16 11.53
C ASP A 219 -21.59 -11.43 12.53
N ASN A 220 -22.24 -10.37 13.05
CA ASN A 220 -23.31 -10.48 14.04
C ASN A 220 -24.68 -10.68 13.37
N PRO A 221 -25.36 -11.83 13.58
CA PRO A 221 -26.66 -12.15 12.98
C PRO A 221 -27.73 -11.06 13.12
N ALA A 222 -27.68 -10.24 14.18
CA ALA A 222 -28.62 -9.14 14.41
C ALA A 222 -28.49 -7.98 13.42
N PHE A 223 -27.35 -7.85 12.74
CA PHE A 223 -27.06 -6.80 11.76
C PHE A 223 -26.86 -7.36 10.34
N CYS A 224 -27.12 -8.65 10.15
CA CYS A 224 -26.93 -9.35 8.89
C CYS A 224 -28.21 -9.35 8.05
N THR A 225 -28.12 -8.87 6.81
CA THR A 225 -29.08 -9.25 5.77
C THR A 225 -28.88 -10.74 5.40
N PRO A 226 -29.94 -11.56 5.30
CA PRO A 226 -29.81 -12.95 4.87
C PRO A 226 -29.24 -13.02 3.45
N LEU A 227 -28.07 -13.63 3.27
CA LEU A 227 -27.57 -13.95 1.93
C LEU A 227 -28.31 -15.19 1.40
N PRO A 228 -28.63 -15.25 0.09
CA PRO A 228 -29.08 -16.49 -0.54
C PRO A 228 -28.02 -17.59 -0.33
N GLU A 229 -28.44 -18.75 0.18
CA GLU A 229 -27.56 -19.89 0.52
C GLU A 229 -26.87 -20.54 -0.70
N SER A 230 -27.22 -20.14 -1.92
CA SER A 230 -26.71 -20.74 -3.15
C SER A 230 -25.61 -19.89 -3.80
N GLY A 231 -24.35 -20.18 -3.49
CA GLY A 231 -23.20 -19.69 -4.27
C GLY A 231 -21.87 -19.82 -3.54
N GLN A 232 -20.77 -19.89 -4.32
CA GLN A 232 -19.39 -19.88 -3.83
C GLN A 232 -19.18 -18.73 -2.82
N ASP A 233 -18.48 -19.01 -1.73
CA ASP A 233 -18.16 -18.02 -0.69
C ASP A 233 -16.76 -17.42 -0.93
N TRP A 234 -16.59 -16.13 -0.64
CA TRP A 234 -15.32 -15.42 -0.78
C TRP A 234 -15.22 -14.27 0.23
N VAL A 235 -13.98 -13.82 0.47
CA VAL A 235 -13.70 -12.75 1.44
C VAL A 235 -14.36 -11.43 1.00
N GLY A 236 -15.21 -10.87 1.85
CA GLY A 236 -15.89 -9.60 1.59
C GLY A 236 -17.20 -9.71 0.82
N LYS A 237 -17.66 -10.94 0.51
CA LYS A 237 -18.95 -11.16 -0.18
C LYS A 237 -20.11 -10.47 0.52
N ARG A 238 -20.11 -10.45 1.86
CA ARG A 238 -21.21 -9.91 2.66
C ARG A 238 -21.21 -8.37 2.66
N SER A 239 -20.03 -7.78 2.51
CA SER A 239 -19.84 -6.34 2.32
C SER A 239 -19.85 -5.89 0.85
N GLY A 240 -20.26 -6.78 -0.08
CA GLY A 240 -20.38 -6.44 -1.50
C GLY A 240 -19.06 -6.36 -2.27
N PHE A 241 -17.93 -6.78 -1.68
CA PHE A 241 -16.65 -6.80 -2.38
C PHE A 241 -16.66 -7.85 -3.52
N PRO A 242 -15.99 -7.57 -4.64
CA PRO A 242 -15.95 -8.49 -5.78
C PRO A 242 -15.14 -9.76 -5.47
N GLN A 243 -15.36 -10.83 -6.23
CA GLN A 243 -14.68 -12.12 -6.02
C GLN A 243 -13.14 -12.03 -6.05
N ASN A 244 -12.60 -11.15 -6.89
CA ASN A 244 -11.16 -10.91 -7.02
C ASN A 244 -10.61 -9.85 -6.03
N PHE A 245 -11.39 -9.46 -5.01
CA PHE A 245 -11.01 -8.42 -4.05
C PHE A 245 -9.70 -8.74 -3.32
N MET A 246 -9.56 -9.97 -2.81
CA MET A 246 -8.34 -10.40 -2.11
C MET A 246 -7.10 -10.32 -3.02
N GLU A 247 -7.20 -10.81 -4.26
CA GLU A 247 -6.11 -10.75 -5.24
C GLU A 247 -5.73 -9.30 -5.61
N THR A 248 -6.73 -8.43 -5.66
CA THR A 248 -6.56 -6.99 -5.89
C THR A 248 -5.81 -6.36 -4.72
N CYS A 249 -6.20 -6.65 -3.48
CA CYS A 249 -5.54 -6.15 -2.27
C CYS A 249 -4.09 -6.64 -2.15
N GLN A 250 -3.84 -7.93 -2.44
CA GLN A 250 -2.50 -8.49 -2.53
C GLN A 250 -1.64 -7.77 -3.58
N THR A 251 -2.23 -7.41 -4.72
CA THR A 251 -1.53 -6.66 -5.77
C THR A 251 -1.18 -5.25 -5.31
N ILE A 252 -2.11 -4.56 -4.64
CA ILE A 252 -1.86 -3.24 -4.05
C ILE A 252 -0.72 -3.32 -3.04
N PHE A 253 -0.75 -4.28 -2.11
CA PHE A 253 0.31 -4.46 -1.11
C PHE A 253 1.68 -4.78 -1.75
N ARG A 254 1.74 -5.60 -2.82
CA ARG A 254 3.00 -5.82 -3.55
C ARG A 254 3.57 -4.53 -4.13
N GLN A 255 2.72 -3.68 -4.70
CA GLN A 255 3.15 -2.39 -5.23
C GLN A 255 3.64 -1.47 -4.11
N MET A 256 2.94 -1.43 -2.97
CA MET A 256 3.37 -0.65 -1.80
C MET A 256 4.71 -1.13 -1.23
N PHE A 257 4.92 -2.44 -1.14
CA PHE A 257 6.20 -3.02 -0.71
C PHE A 257 7.35 -2.58 -1.62
N ARG A 258 7.16 -2.62 -2.96
CA ARG A 258 8.18 -2.17 -3.92
C ARG A 258 8.57 -0.70 -3.70
N VAL A 259 7.60 0.15 -3.37
CA VAL A 259 7.88 1.55 -3.01
C VAL A 259 8.68 1.63 -1.72
N TYR A 260 8.28 0.95 -0.65
CA TYR A 260 9.06 0.93 0.58
C TYR A 260 10.49 0.46 0.35
N ALA A 261 10.67 -0.65 -0.37
CA ALA A 261 11.99 -1.18 -0.69
C ALA A 261 12.83 -0.14 -1.43
N HIS A 262 12.27 0.52 -2.45
CA HIS A 262 12.98 1.60 -3.14
C HIS A 262 13.35 2.77 -2.22
N LEU A 263 12.43 3.22 -1.37
CA LEU A 263 12.69 4.29 -0.40
C LEU A 263 13.84 3.94 0.55
N TYR A 264 13.88 2.72 1.07
CA TYR A 264 14.99 2.26 1.91
C TYR A 264 16.32 2.20 1.13
N TRP A 265 16.30 1.59 -0.05
CA TRP A 265 17.53 1.38 -0.82
C TRP A 265 18.12 2.63 -1.46
N SER A 266 17.29 3.62 -1.83
CA SER A 266 17.73 4.80 -2.59
C SER A 266 17.62 6.12 -1.82
N HIS A 267 16.76 6.18 -0.80
CA HIS A 267 16.35 7.44 -0.16
C HIS A 267 16.39 7.42 1.36
N PHE A 268 16.91 6.37 1.99
CA PHE A 268 16.97 6.31 3.46
C PHE A 268 17.84 7.43 4.04
N ASP A 269 18.94 7.79 3.38
CA ASP A 269 19.83 8.87 3.81
C ASP A 269 19.13 10.23 3.76
N ASP A 270 18.24 10.42 2.78
CA ASP A 270 17.39 11.62 2.69
C ASP A 270 16.39 11.64 3.86
N MET A 271 15.72 10.51 4.13
CA MET A 271 14.80 10.37 5.28
C MET A 271 15.50 10.60 6.61
N PHE A 272 16.72 10.09 6.76
CA PHE A 272 17.54 10.27 7.95
C PHE A 272 17.92 11.73 8.15
N SER A 273 18.35 12.41 7.07
CA SER A 273 18.69 13.85 7.11
C SER A 273 17.49 14.73 7.49
N LEU A 274 16.27 14.29 7.17
CA LEU A 274 15.02 14.94 7.53
C LEU A 274 14.46 14.51 8.90
N ASN A 275 15.15 13.64 9.65
CA ASN A 275 14.69 13.03 10.92
C ASN A 275 13.35 12.26 10.79
N LEU A 276 13.12 11.64 9.64
CA LEU A 276 11.92 10.85 9.32
C LEU A 276 12.17 9.34 9.35
N GLU A 277 13.39 8.89 9.63
CA GLU A 277 13.78 7.49 9.62
C GLU A 277 12.93 6.65 10.58
N LYS A 278 12.67 7.15 11.78
CA LYS A 278 11.84 6.44 12.78
C LYS A 278 10.38 6.36 12.36
N SER A 279 9.86 7.41 11.73
CA SER A 279 8.50 7.44 11.16
C SER A 279 8.38 6.37 10.07
N MET A 280 9.32 6.35 9.14
CA MET A 280 9.35 5.37 8.06
C MET A 280 9.47 3.94 8.59
N ASN A 281 10.36 3.70 9.57
CA ASN A 281 10.48 2.40 10.24
C ASN A 281 9.18 1.96 10.91
N SER A 282 8.48 2.87 11.59
CA SER A 282 7.19 2.60 12.24
C SER A 282 6.09 2.25 11.24
N CYS A 283 6.00 2.99 10.14
CA CYS A 283 5.04 2.67 9.08
C CYS A 283 5.37 1.34 8.40
N PHE A 284 6.65 1.07 8.13
CA PHE A 284 7.05 -0.14 7.42
C PHE A 284 6.96 -1.40 8.27
N SER A 285 7.33 -1.36 9.56
CA SER A 285 7.17 -2.53 10.43
C SER A 285 5.70 -2.88 10.66
N HIS A 286 4.83 -1.87 10.83
CA HIS A 286 3.38 -2.06 10.84
C HIS A 286 2.87 -2.66 9.51
N PHE A 287 3.36 -2.16 8.37
CA PHE A 287 3.04 -2.70 7.06
C PHE A 287 3.41 -4.18 6.93
N ILE A 288 4.62 -4.59 7.33
CA ILE A 288 5.05 -6.00 7.27
C ILE A 288 4.21 -6.89 8.19
N LEU A 289 3.92 -6.45 9.42
CA LEU A 289 3.06 -7.19 10.35
C LEU A 289 1.65 -7.37 9.79
N THR A 290 1.04 -6.31 9.26
CA THR A 290 -0.28 -6.36 8.65
C THR A 290 -0.29 -7.26 7.40
N ALA A 291 0.69 -7.07 6.52
CA ALA A 291 0.79 -7.79 5.26
C ALA A 291 0.94 -9.31 5.48
N THR A 292 1.76 -9.72 6.45
CA THR A 292 1.96 -11.14 6.77
C THR A 292 0.76 -11.71 7.54
N THR A 293 0.21 -10.98 8.52
CA THR A 293 -0.96 -11.41 9.31
C THR A 293 -2.16 -11.71 8.42
N LEU A 294 -2.46 -10.81 7.48
CA LEU A 294 -3.61 -10.91 6.57
C LEU A 294 -3.31 -11.70 5.28
N ASN A 295 -2.10 -12.26 5.14
CA ASN A 295 -1.64 -12.98 3.93
C ASN A 295 -1.73 -12.13 2.64
N LEU A 296 -1.43 -10.83 2.76
CA LEU A 296 -1.36 -9.90 1.63
C LEU A 296 -0.01 -9.95 0.92
N LEU A 297 1.05 -10.37 1.63
CA LEU A 297 2.37 -10.65 1.07
C LEU A 297 2.88 -12.01 1.52
N LYS A 298 3.60 -12.69 0.62
CA LYS A 298 4.30 -13.95 0.90
C LYS A 298 5.76 -13.67 1.25
N LYS A 299 6.43 -14.64 1.88
CA LYS A 299 7.87 -14.56 2.18
C LYS A 299 8.72 -14.22 0.94
N SER A 300 8.40 -14.81 -0.21
CA SER A 300 9.10 -14.52 -1.48
C SER A 300 8.96 -13.07 -1.94
N ASP A 301 7.86 -12.38 -1.59
CA ASP A 301 7.67 -10.97 -1.96
C ASP A 301 8.56 -10.05 -1.11
N LEU A 302 8.96 -10.51 0.09
CA LEU A 302 9.68 -9.72 1.09
C LEU A 302 11.20 -9.79 0.96
N GLU A 303 11.70 -10.65 0.08
CA GLU A 303 13.12 -10.94 -0.10
C GLU A 303 14.00 -9.67 -0.20
N PRO A 304 13.64 -8.61 -0.96
CA PRO A 304 14.50 -7.43 -1.11
C PRO A 304 14.74 -6.65 0.18
N MET A 305 13.93 -6.90 1.21
CA MET A 305 14.01 -6.28 2.53
C MET A 305 14.20 -7.31 3.65
N GLN A 306 14.46 -8.59 3.32
CA GLN A 306 14.71 -9.65 4.29
C GLN A 306 15.79 -9.30 5.32
N PRO A 307 16.93 -8.67 4.97
CA PRO A 307 17.95 -8.29 5.96
C PRO A 307 17.42 -7.35 7.06
N LEU A 308 16.50 -6.43 6.71
CA LEU A 308 15.89 -5.52 7.68
C LEU A 308 14.86 -6.24 8.55
N ILE A 309 14.10 -7.16 7.97
CA ILE A 309 13.13 -7.99 8.70
C ILE A 309 13.86 -8.87 9.73
N ASP A 310 14.96 -9.49 9.34
CA ASP A 310 15.81 -10.30 10.22
C ASP A 310 16.39 -9.47 11.37
N LEU A 311 16.94 -8.29 11.05
CA LEU A 311 17.44 -7.34 12.04
C LEU A 311 16.34 -6.95 13.04
N TRP A 312 15.15 -6.61 12.56
CA TRP A 312 14.02 -6.23 13.41
C TRP A 312 13.49 -7.38 14.27
N ALA A 313 13.50 -8.62 13.76
CA ALA A 313 13.17 -9.79 14.56
C ALA A 313 14.17 -9.97 15.72
N ALA A 314 15.48 -9.86 15.45
CA ALA A 314 16.52 -9.94 16.48
C ALA A 314 16.48 -8.79 17.48
N LEU A 315 16.06 -7.60 17.06
CA LEU A 315 15.84 -6.44 17.95
C LEU A 315 14.53 -6.51 18.75
N GLY A 316 13.71 -7.54 18.55
CA GLY A 316 12.44 -7.71 19.26
C GLY A 316 11.32 -6.77 18.79
N THR A 317 11.44 -6.20 17.58
CA THR A 317 10.39 -5.36 16.98
C THR A 317 9.14 -6.19 16.69
N PHE A 318 9.31 -7.42 16.20
CA PHE A 318 8.21 -8.32 15.88
C PHE A 318 7.89 -9.23 17.07
N PRO A 319 6.61 -9.33 17.50
CA PRO A 319 6.23 -10.25 18.57
C PRO A 319 6.54 -11.70 18.19
N GLN A 320 6.97 -12.48 19.19
CA GLN A 320 7.15 -13.93 19.04
C GLN A 320 5.81 -14.59 18.65
N GLY A 321 5.85 -15.51 17.67
CA GLY A 321 4.66 -16.16 17.11
C GLY A 321 3.88 -15.30 16.10
N SER A 322 4.34 -14.09 15.78
CA SER A 322 3.83 -13.39 14.60
C SER A 322 4.41 -13.99 13.33
N LYS A 323 3.63 -14.02 12.24
CA LYS A 323 4.12 -14.50 10.93
C LYS A 323 5.35 -13.73 10.45
N ALA A 324 5.44 -12.43 10.73
CA ALA A 324 6.62 -11.61 10.43
C ALA A 324 7.89 -12.10 11.17
N PHE A 325 7.73 -12.57 12.41
CA PHE A 325 8.83 -13.17 13.17
C PHE A 325 9.20 -14.56 12.64
N GLU A 326 8.21 -15.37 12.24
CA GLU A 326 8.42 -16.73 11.71
C GLU A 326 9.17 -16.76 10.37
N ILE A 327 8.94 -15.76 9.51
CA ILE A 327 9.65 -15.65 8.23
C ILE A 327 11.09 -15.14 8.37
N ALA A 328 11.45 -14.59 9.53
CA ALA A 328 12.73 -13.95 9.76
C ALA A 328 13.83 -14.97 10.11
N ASN A 329 15.05 -14.72 9.64
CA ASN A 329 16.23 -15.47 10.05
C ASN A 329 16.87 -14.80 11.29
N LEU A 330 16.58 -15.33 12.47
CA LEU A 330 17.10 -14.81 13.74
C LEU A 330 18.62 -14.83 13.82
N GLN A 331 19.29 -15.85 13.26
CA GLN A 331 20.74 -15.95 13.34
C GLN A 331 21.41 -14.84 12.52
N VAL A 332 20.88 -14.56 11.32
CA VAL A 332 21.34 -13.43 10.50
C VAL A 332 21.06 -12.10 11.19
N GLY A 333 19.87 -11.94 11.78
CA GLY A 333 19.52 -10.75 12.54
C GLY A 333 20.48 -10.47 13.70
N GLN A 334 20.82 -11.49 14.49
CA GLN A 334 21.79 -11.40 15.59
C GLN A 334 23.18 -11.03 15.09
N LEU A 335 23.63 -11.65 13.98
CA LEU A 335 24.90 -11.32 13.35
C LEU A 335 24.95 -9.84 12.90
N LEU A 336 23.85 -9.33 12.35
CA LEU A 336 23.74 -7.92 11.96
C LEU A 336 23.81 -6.98 13.18
N VAL A 337 23.16 -7.32 14.29
CA VAL A 337 23.25 -6.57 15.55
C VAL A 337 24.69 -6.54 16.07
N GLN A 338 25.37 -7.68 16.09
CA GLN A 338 26.77 -7.78 16.54
C GLN A 338 27.70 -6.94 15.66
N LYS A 339 27.56 -7.02 14.33
CA LYS A 339 28.35 -6.22 13.37
C LYS A 339 28.10 -4.72 13.50
N ALA A 340 26.94 -4.29 14.01
CA ALA A 340 26.62 -2.89 14.26
C ALA A 340 27.13 -2.37 15.62
N GLY A 341 27.86 -3.20 16.39
CA GLY A 341 28.35 -2.84 17.73
C GLY A 341 27.30 -2.99 18.83
N GLY A 342 26.21 -3.75 18.58
CA GLY A 342 25.23 -4.11 19.60
C GLY A 342 25.78 -5.14 20.60
N PRO A 343 25.20 -5.24 21.82
CA PRO A 343 25.59 -6.26 22.78
C PRO A 343 25.33 -7.67 22.21
N PRO A 344 26.16 -8.67 22.52
CA PRO A 344 25.92 -10.06 22.10
C PRO A 344 24.58 -10.56 22.67
N ALA A 345 23.94 -11.49 21.95
CA ALA A 345 22.72 -12.14 22.44
C ALA A 345 23.03 -12.88 23.75
N ASN A 346 22.21 -12.65 24.78
CA ASN A 346 22.24 -13.40 26.04
C ASN A 346 21.61 -14.78 25.91
#